data_AF-A0A1C0A666-F1
#
_entry.id   AF-A0A1C0A666-F1
#
_cell.length_a   1.000
_cell.length_b   1.000
_cell.length_c   1.000
_cell.angle_alpha   90.00
_cell.angle_beta   90.00
_cell.angle_gamma   90.00
#
_symmetry.space_group_name_H-M   'P 1'
#
loop_
_entity.id
_entity.type
_entity.pdbx_description
1 polymer ?
#
loop_
_entity_poly.entity_id
_entity_poly.type
_entity_poly.pdbx_seq_one_letter_code
_entity_poly.pdbx_strand_id
1 'polypeptide(L)'
;MTEEKDIQQEAIIGNQGKSDLEQRVSAGIHGGFELKKGEKNRFLGEFRERVLKALTFEQVEEPGTYPEVLKAIKKREAKKLIINRKVDMERAKDYIKLAREHDLSFKKVDSPDFKGDIALVVVSDHAVNQSDIFIKDRATSLKEKGLPVELINARGGKICEDCYQIIGEKASEELVNYQKMNWLDKIIGKKCPANH
;
A
#
# COMPACT_ATOMS: atom_id res chain seq x y z
N MET A 1 5.11 39.01 32.88
CA MET A 1 3.63 39.04 32.90
C MET A 1 3.02 39.98 31.84
N THR A 2 3.81 40.47 30.88
CA THR A 2 3.40 41.44 29.84
C THR A 2 3.25 40.79 28.46
N GLU A 3 4.14 39.86 28.07
CA GLU A 3 4.12 39.23 26.74
C GLU A 3 2.90 38.34 26.44
N GLU A 4 2.35 37.62 27.43
CA GLU A 4 1.14 36.79 27.22
C GLU A 4 -0.14 37.63 26.99
N LYS A 5 -0.17 38.87 27.49
CA LYS A 5 -1.31 39.77 27.28
C LYS A 5 -1.26 40.42 25.90
N ASP A 6 -0.06 40.66 25.38
CA ASP A 6 0.15 41.24 24.05
C ASP A 6 -0.21 40.23 22.94
N ILE A 7 0.16 38.95 23.09
CA ILE A 7 -0.21 37.88 22.14
C ILE A 7 -1.72 37.65 22.11
N GLN A 8 -2.39 37.74 23.26
CA GLN A 8 -3.85 37.64 23.32
C GLN A 8 -4.54 38.87 22.71
N GLN A 9 -3.98 40.07 22.87
CA GLN A 9 -4.49 41.28 22.22
C GLN A 9 -4.31 41.24 20.70
N GLU A 10 -3.18 40.77 20.16
CA GLU A 10 -2.96 40.63 18.72
C GLU A 10 -3.91 39.61 18.08
N ALA A 11 -4.21 38.50 18.76
CA ALA A 11 -5.20 37.51 18.31
C ALA A 11 -6.64 38.06 18.31
N ILE A 12 -6.96 38.96 19.26
CA ILE A 12 -8.26 39.63 19.34
C ILE A 12 -8.40 40.71 18.25
N ILE A 13 -7.32 41.42 17.92
CA ILE A 13 -7.29 42.46 16.87
C ILE A 13 -7.40 41.83 15.46
N GLY A 14 -6.81 40.65 15.23
CA GLY A 14 -6.89 39.95 13.94
C GLY A 14 -8.29 39.44 13.56
N ASN A 15 -9.24 39.42 14.50
CA ASN A 15 -10.60 38.92 14.31
C ASN A 15 -11.68 40.01 14.34
N GLN A 16 -11.35 41.24 14.69
CA GLN A 16 -12.27 42.38 14.63
C GLN A 16 -12.18 43.08 13.28
N GLY A 17 -12.93 42.59 12.29
CA GLY A 17 -13.08 43.27 11.00
C GLY A 17 -13.46 42.38 9.82
N LYS A 18 -13.46 41.05 9.99
CA LYS A 18 -13.87 40.12 8.93
C LYS A 18 -15.38 39.92 8.94
N SER A 19 -16.02 40.12 7.80
CA SER A 19 -17.43 39.80 7.63
C SER A 19 -17.67 38.30 7.84
N ASP A 20 -18.89 37.91 8.25
CA ASP A 20 -19.26 36.49 8.39
C ASP A 20 -18.97 35.69 7.11
N LEU A 21 -19.11 36.33 5.95
CA LEU A 21 -18.74 35.78 4.65
C LEU A 21 -17.23 35.47 4.55
N GLU A 22 -16.37 36.41 4.95
CA GLU A 22 -14.91 36.21 4.97
C GLU A 22 -14.50 35.13 5.98
N GLN A 23 -15.17 35.06 7.12
CA GLN A 23 -14.89 34.02 8.13
C GLN A 23 -15.26 32.63 7.61
N ARG A 24 -16.40 32.49 6.93
CA ARG A 24 -16.85 31.22 6.32
C ARG A 24 -15.98 30.80 5.14
N VAL A 25 -15.57 31.76 4.31
CA VAL A 25 -14.61 31.51 3.20
C VAL A 25 -13.26 31.07 3.77
N SER A 26 -12.75 31.75 4.78
CA SER A 26 -11.50 31.41 5.46
C SER A 26 -11.55 30.02 6.08
N ALA A 27 -12.61 29.69 6.83
CA ALA A 27 -12.81 28.37 7.43
C ALA A 27 -12.90 27.25 6.37
N GLY A 28 -13.58 27.51 5.24
CA GLY A 28 -13.65 26.57 4.12
C GLY A 28 -12.29 26.32 3.46
N ILE A 29 -11.49 27.38 3.26
CA ILE A 29 -10.12 27.27 2.70
C ILE A 29 -9.20 26.53 3.67
N HIS A 30 -9.20 26.90 4.95
CA HIS A 30 -8.36 26.27 5.97
C HIS A 30 -8.72 24.80 6.17
N GLY A 31 -10.01 24.47 6.31
CA GLY A 31 -10.45 23.08 6.42
C GLY A 31 -10.05 22.24 5.20
N GLY A 32 -10.24 22.77 3.99
CA GLY A 32 -9.81 22.11 2.75
C GLY A 32 -8.28 21.91 2.67
N PHE A 33 -7.50 22.88 3.17
CA PHE A 33 -6.04 22.79 3.23
C PHE A 33 -5.57 21.72 4.23
N GLU A 34 -6.15 21.70 5.43
CA GLU A 34 -5.82 20.71 6.46
C GLU A 34 -6.17 19.29 6.02
N LEU A 35 -7.34 19.09 5.40
CA LEU A 35 -7.73 17.81 4.82
C LEU A 35 -6.71 17.32 3.78
N LYS A 36 -6.35 18.19 2.83
CA LYS A 36 -5.33 17.90 1.80
C LYS A 36 -3.97 17.56 2.40
N LYS A 37 -3.57 18.26 3.46
CA LYS A 37 -2.33 17.95 4.19
C LYS A 37 -2.42 16.60 4.87
N GLY A 38 -3.54 16.30 5.53
CA GLY A 38 -3.80 15.01 6.17
C GLY A 38 -3.73 13.84 5.20
N GLU A 39 -4.32 13.99 4.01
CA GLU A 39 -4.23 12.98 2.95
C GLU A 39 -2.79 12.72 2.52
N LYS A 40 -2.03 13.77 2.21
CA LYS A 40 -0.62 13.64 1.82
C LYS A 40 0.22 13.01 2.91
N ASN A 41 -0.03 13.34 4.17
CA ASN A 41 0.65 12.73 5.30
C ASN A 41 0.34 11.23 5.43
N ARG A 42 -0.86 10.80 5.04
CA ARG A 42 -1.26 9.39 5.06
C ARG A 42 -0.79 8.59 3.83
N PHE A 43 -0.81 9.19 2.65
CA PHE A 43 -0.54 8.51 1.37
C PHE A 43 0.80 8.90 0.76
N LEU A 44 1.82 9.02 1.61
CA LEU A 44 3.22 9.15 1.19
C LEU A 44 3.47 10.36 0.25
N GLY A 45 2.78 11.46 0.51
CA GLY A 45 2.88 12.73 -0.22
C GLY A 45 1.87 12.90 -1.36
N GLU A 46 1.00 11.91 -1.60
CA GLU A 46 0.01 11.95 -2.68
C GLU A 46 -1.42 12.20 -2.16
N PHE A 47 -2.30 12.69 -3.04
CA PHE A 47 -3.72 12.86 -2.71
C PHE A 47 -4.48 11.54 -2.80
N ARG A 48 -5.48 11.36 -1.93
CA ARG A 48 -6.30 10.14 -1.87
C ARG A 48 -6.95 9.79 -3.21
N GLU A 49 -7.41 10.79 -3.95
CA GLU A 49 -8.05 10.64 -5.26
C GLU A 49 -7.14 10.01 -6.33
N ARG A 50 -5.81 10.05 -6.16
CA ARG A 50 -4.82 9.52 -7.12
C ARG A 50 -4.36 8.11 -6.80
N VAL A 51 -4.69 7.60 -5.60
CA VAL A 51 -4.24 6.28 -5.14
C VAL A 51 -5.06 5.19 -5.80
N LEU A 52 -4.37 4.24 -6.44
CA LEU A 52 -4.96 3.05 -7.07
C LEU A 52 -5.03 1.88 -6.09
N LYS A 53 -3.94 1.63 -5.35
CA LYS A 53 -3.87 0.62 -4.29
C LYS A 53 -2.81 1.00 -3.27
N ALA A 54 -3.00 0.60 -2.02
CA ALA A 54 -2.11 0.87 -0.91
C ALA A 54 -1.90 -0.39 -0.08
N LEU A 55 -0.67 -0.56 0.44
CA LEU A 55 -0.31 -1.57 1.41
C LEU A 55 0.14 -0.94 2.72
N THR A 56 -0.14 -1.62 3.82
CA THR A 56 0.40 -1.29 5.14
C THR A 56 1.82 -1.83 5.32
N PHE A 57 2.54 -1.40 6.36
CA PHE A 57 3.85 -1.97 6.71
C PHE A 57 3.77 -3.48 6.96
N GLU A 58 2.77 -3.94 7.72
CA GLU A 58 2.56 -5.36 8.00
C GLU A 58 2.37 -6.16 6.71
N GLN A 59 1.60 -5.64 5.77
CA GLN A 59 1.37 -6.28 4.47
C GLN A 59 2.65 -6.34 3.62
N VAL A 60 3.47 -5.29 3.62
CA VAL A 60 4.73 -5.30 2.86
C VAL A 60 5.76 -6.29 3.45
N GLU A 61 5.72 -6.53 4.76
CA GLU A 61 6.58 -7.52 5.42
C GLU A 61 6.20 -8.98 5.10
N GLU A 62 4.98 -9.24 4.63
CA GLU A 62 4.57 -10.58 4.25
C GLU A 62 5.42 -11.14 3.08
N PRO A 63 5.75 -12.45 3.08
CA PRO A 63 6.42 -13.08 1.95
C PRO A 63 5.62 -12.97 0.64
N GLY A 64 6.31 -12.66 -0.45
CA GLY A 64 5.71 -12.52 -1.79
C GLY A 64 4.99 -11.18 -2.00
N THR A 65 4.39 -11.02 -3.18
CA THR A 65 3.71 -9.78 -3.57
C THR A 65 2.20 -9.94 -3.51
N TYR A 66 1.46 -8.85 -3.31
CA TYR A 66 -0.01 -8.84 -3.44
C TYR A 66 -0.40 -8.78 -4.92
N PRO A 67 -1.16 -9.76 -5.44
CA PRO A 67 -1.58 -9.74 -6.84
C PRO A 67 -2.40 -8.49 -7.21
N GLU A 68 -3.11 -7.88 -6.26
CA GLU A 68 -3.85 -6.64 -6.47
C GLU A 68 -2.93 -5.44 -6.73
N VAL A 69 -1.72 -5.43 -6.15
CA VAL A 69 -0.70 -4.41 -6.47
C VAL A 69 -0.22 -4.62 -7.89
N LEU A 70 0.06 -5.85 -8.33
CA LEU A 70 0.41 -6.14 -9.72
C LEU A 70 -0.71 -5.73 -10.68
N LYS A 71 -1.97 -6.04 -10.35
CA LYS A 71 -3.14 -5.60 -11.12
C LYS A 71 -3.20 -4.07 -11.19
N ALA A 72 -2.92 -3.36 -10.09
CA ALA A 72 -2.87 -1.90 -10.07
C ALA A 72 -1.72 -1.33 -10.91
N ILE A 73 -0.52 -1.93 -10.85
CA ILE A 73 0.65 -1.54 -11.66
C ILE A 73 0.35 -1.67 -13.15
N LYS A 74 -0.40 -2.70 -13.56
CA LYS A 74 -0.78 -2.94 -14.97
C LYS A 74 -1.88 -2.00 -15.50
N LYS A 75 -2.51 -1.19 -14.65
CA LYS A 75 -3.53 -0.22 -15.10
C LYS A 75 -2.89 0.89 -15.93
N ARG A 76 -3.59 1.37 -16.96
CA ARG A 76 -3.09 2.43 -17.87
C ARG A 76 -2.81 3.74 -17.12
N GLU A 77 -3.58 3.98 -16.07
CA GLU A 77 -3.52 5.15 -15.21
C GLU A 77 -2.37 5.08 -14.22
N ALA A 78 -1.76 3.92 -13.99
CA ALA A 78 -0.65 3.79 -13.06
C ALA A 78 0.57 4.54 -13.61
N LYS A 79 1.17 5.40 -12.78
CA LYS A 79 2.37 6.17 -13.12
C LYS A 79 3.54 5.94 -12.18
N LYS A 80 3.27 5.68 -10.90
CA LYS A 80 4.32 5.60 -9.90
C LYS A 80 4.02 4.61 -8.79
N LEU A 81 5.04 3.87 -8.40
CA LEU A 81 5.12 3.14 -7.15
C LEU A 81 5.89 4.00 -6.13
N ILE A 82 5.28 4.25 -4.98
CA ILE A 82 5.89 5.03 -3.90
C ILE A 82 6.00 4.13 -2.68
N ILE A 83 7.20 4.06 -2.10
CA ILE A 83 7.46 3.24 -0.93
C ILE A 83 8.01 4.12 0.18
N ASN A 84 7.52 3.92 1.40
CA ASN A 84 8.06 4.55 2.59
C ASN A 84 9.49 4.06 2.83
N ARG A 85 10.43 4.97 3.10
CA ARG A 85 11.85 4.64 3.27
C ARG A 85 12.12 3.67 4.42
N LYS A 86 11.22 3.61 5.41
CA LYS A 86 11.29 2.67 6.55
C LYS A 86 11.07 1.21 6.17
N VAL A 87 10.53 0.92 4.98
CA VAL A 87 10.34 -0.43 4.48
C VAL A 87 11.68 -1.07 4.14
N ASP A 88 11.90 -2.27 4.66
CA ASP A 88 13.07 -3.09 4.36
C ASP A 88 13.23 -3.31 2.84
N MET A 89 14.46 -3.18 2.35
CA MET A 89 14.73 -3.27 0.91
C MET A 89 14.49 -4.67 0.35
N GLU A 90 14.78 -5.73 1.11
CA GLU A 90 14.56 -7.11 0.71
C GLU A 90 13.06 -7.42 0.58
N ARG A 91 12.21 -6.76 1.37
CA ARG A 91 10.75 -6.84 1.24
C ARG A 91 10.21 -6.03 0.07
N ALA A 92 10.74 -4.83 -0.13
CA ALA A 92 10.31 -3.95 -1.22
C ALA A 92 10.78 -4.42 -2.61
N LYS A 93 11.86 -5.21 -2.71
CA LYS A 93 12.54 -5.52 -3.99
C LYS A 93 11.61 -6.10 -5.04
N ASP A 94 10.70 -6.99 -4.66
CA ASP A 94 9.83 -7.67 -5.60
C ASP A 94 8.79 -6.71 -6.18
N TYR A 95 8.23 -5.80 -5.37
CA TYR A 95 7.36 -4.74 -5.88
C TYR A 95 8.10 -3.75 -6.79
N ILE A 96 9.35 -3.40 -6.45
CA ILE A 96 10.19 -2.53 -7.29
C ILE A 96 10.47 -3.21 -8.63
N LYS A 97 10.73 -4.52 -8.62
CA LYS A 97 10.92 -5.32 -9.83
C LYS A 97 9.66 -5.31 -10.69
N LEU A 98 8.49 -5.58 -10.11
CA LEU A 98 7.20 -5.52 -10.82
C LEU A 98 6.94 -4.14 -11.43
N ALA A 99 7.25 -3.06 -10.73
CA ALA A 99 7.12 -1.70 -11.26
C ALA A 99 8.03 -1.50 -12.49
N ARG A 100 9.30 -1.90 -12.41
CA ARG A 100 10.27 -1.77 -13.51
C ARG A 100 9.89 -2.60 -14.74
N GLU A 101 9.43 -3.83 -14.53
CA GLU A 101 8.97 -4.72 -15.61
C GLU A 101 7.76 -4.17 -16.38
N HIS A 102 7.04 -3.21 -15.78
CA HIS A 102 5.87 -2.56 -16.35
C HIS A 102 6.09 -1.07 -16.62
N ASP A 103 7.34 -0.63 -16.77
CA ASP A 103 7.74 0.76 -17.07
C ASP A 103 7.16 1.81 -16.10
N LEU A 104 6.84 1.38 -14.87
CA LEU A 104 6.29 2.23 -13.84
C LEU A 104 7.42 2.90 -13.04
N SER A 105 7.36 4.22 -12.91
CA SER A 105 8.35 4.95 -12.11
C SER A 105 8.31 4.52 -10.64
N PHE A 106 9.44 4.56 -9.96
CA PHE A 106 9.54 4.18 -8.55
C PHE A 106 10.27 5.27 -7.75
N LYS A 107 9.78 5.59 -6.54
CA LYS A 107 10.51 6.42 -5.56
C LYS A 107 10.36 5.87 -4.15
N LYS A 108 11.43 6.01 -3.35
CA LYS A 108 11.34 5.95 -1.89
C LYS A 108 11.16 7.36 -1.33
N VAL A 109 10.30 7.50 -0.35
CA VAL A 109 10.02 8.78 0.32
C VAL A 109 10.08 8.64 1.82
N ASP A 110 10.44 9.72 2.49
CA ASP A 110 10.47 9.81 3.94
C ASP A 110 10.01 11.19 4.35
N SER A 111 9.30 11.28 5.46
CA SER A 111 8.86 12.54 6.05
C SER A 111 8.50 12.30 7.53
N PRO A 112 8.93 13.19 8.44
CA PRO A 112 8.49 13.13 9.84
C PRO A 112 6.99 13.37 10.00
N ASP A 113 6.36 14.00 9.02
CA ASP A 113 4.92 14.29 9.01
C ASP A 113 4.07 13.10 8.57
N PHE A 114 4.66 12.05 7.99
CA PHE A 114 3.90 10.88 7.59
C PHE A 114 3.22 10.22 8.80
N LYS A 115 1.93 9.91 8.65
CA LYS A 115 1.08 9.32 9.69
C LYS A 115 0.41 8.05 9.17
N GLY A 116 0.07 7.16 10.09
CA GLY A 116 -0.56 5.88 9.78
C GLY A 116 0.46 4.80 9.41
N ASP A 117 -0.06 3.73 8.84
CA ASP A 117 0.62 2.46 8.61
C ASP A 117 0.91 2.19 7.13
N ILE A 118 0.61 3.13 6.23
CA ILE A 118 0.82 2.96 4.80
C ILE A 118 2.32 2.96 4.47
N ALA A 119 2.73 1.90 3.81
CA ALA A 119 4.12 1.62 3.48
C ALA A 119 4.39 1.68 1.98
N LEU A 120 3.38 1.40 1.15
CA LEU A 120 3.51 1.38 -0.31
C LEU A 120 2.20 1.84 -0.95
N VAL A 121 2.29 2.69 -1.97
CA VAL A 121 1.14 3.10 -2.79
C VAL A 121 1.47 3.04 -4.28
N VAL A 122 0.50 2.59 -5.08
CA VAL A 122 0.50 2.75 -6.54
C VAL A 122 -0.41 3.94 -6.87
N VAL A 123 0.09 4.89 -7.64
CA VAL A 123 -0.62 6.15 -7.90
C VAL A 123 -0.66 6.52 -9.39
N SER A 124 -1.69 7.28 -9.73
CA SER A 124 -1.87 7.98 -11.01
C SER A 124 -1.33 9.42 -10.94
N ASP A 125 -1.11 10.04 -12.10
CA ASP A 125 -0.82 11.47 -12.21
C ASP A 125 -2.08 12.35 -12.16
N HIS A 126 -3.27 11.75 -12.32
CA HIS A 126 -4.57 12.40 -12.27
C HIS A 126 -5.52 11.71 -11.27
N ALA A 127 -6.64 12.37 -10.94
CA ALA A 127 -7.65 11.83 -10.05
C ALA A 127 -8.37 10.63 -10.70
N VAL A 128 -8.38 9.50 -10.00
CA VAL A 128 -9.03 8.24 -10.41
C VAL A 128 -10.16 7.84 -9.45
N ASN A 129 -10.20 8.42 -8.24
CA ASN A 129 -11.27 8.24 -7.24
C ASN A 129 -11.62 6.77 -6.97
N GLN A 130 -10.62 5.89 -6.93
CA GLN A 130 -10.81 4.48 -6.62
C GLN A 130 -11.40 4.35 -5.22
N SER A 131 -12.56 3.71 -5.09
CA SER A 131 -13.24 3.50 -3.80
C SER A 131 -12.45 2.54 -2.90
N ASP A 132 -12.10 1.37 -3.44
CA ASP A 132 -11.36 0.32 -2.73
C ASP A 132 -9.85 0.34 -3.03
N ILE A 133 -9.10 1.08 -2.20
CA ILE A 133 -7.63 1.16 -2.31
C ILE A 133 -6.89 0.25 -1.33
N PHE A 134 -7.56 -0.28 -0.31
CA PHE A 134 -6.92 -1.15 0.68
C PHE A 134 -7.08 -2.61 0.26
N ILE A 135 -6.19 -3.47 0.74
CA ILE A 135 -6.29 -4.91 0.51
C ILE A 135 -6.72 -5.56 1.82
N LYS A 136 -7.67 -6.49 1.72
CA LYS A 136 -8.12 -7.29 2.86
C LYS A 136 -7.01 -8.23 3.34
N ASP A 137 -7.20 -8.79 4.53
CA ASP A 137 -6.30 -9.82 5.04
C ASP A 137 -6.18 -10.99 4.05
N ARG A 138 -4.95 -11.29 3.62
CA ARG A 138 -4.70 -12.28 2.56
C ARG A 138 -5.05 -13.68 3.04
N ALA A 139 -4.61 -14.03 4.24
CA ALA A 139 -4.81 -15.37 4.79
C ALA A 139 -6.29 -15.70 4.90
N THR A 140 -7.10 -14.77 5.39
CA THR A 140 -8.56 -14.90 5.46
C THR A 140 -9.16 -15.06 4.05
N SER A 141 -8.78 -14.20 3.10
CA SER A 141 -9.30 -14.28 1.73
C SER A 141 -8.97 -15.62 1.04
N LEU A 142 -7.77 -16.16 1.25
CA LEU A 142 -7.37 -17.44 0.67
C LEU A 142 -8.05 -18.63 1.35
N LYS A 143 -8.29 -18.56 2.66
CA LYS A 143 -9.11 -19.56 3.38
C LYS A 143 -10.55 -19.58 2.88
N GLU A 144 -11.15 -18.41 2.64
CA GLU A 144 -12.50 -18.30 2.07
C GLU A 144 -12.58 -18.91 0.66
N LYS A 145 -11.51 -18.83 -0.13
CA LYS A 145 -11.35 -19.53 -1.41
C LYS A 145 -11.08 -21.04 -1.26
N GLY A 146 -11.10 -21.56 -0.04
CA GLY A 146 -10.90 -22.97 0.28
C GLY A 146 -9.44 -23.44 0.16
N LEU A 147 -8.47 -22.52 0.19
CA LEU A 147 -7.06 -22.90 0.10
C LEU A 147 -6.58 -23.50 1.44
N PRO A 148 -5.90 -24.67 1.44
CA PRO A 148 -5.33 -25.26 2.65
C PRO A 148 -4.36 -24.32 3.37
N VAL A 149 -4.39 -24.31 4.69
CA VAL A 149 -3.58 -23.41 5.53
C VAL A 149 -2.09 -23.67 5.33
N GLU A 150 -1.71 -24.93 5.13
CA GLU A 150 -0.34 -25.36 4.86
C GLU A 150 0.18 -24.72 3.57
N LEU A 151 -0.69 -24.58 2.55
CA LEU A 151 -0.32 -23.91 1.30
C LEU A 151 -0.24 -22.40 1.45
N ILE A 152 -1.11 -21.78 2.24
CA ILE A 152 -1.02 -20.35 2.56
C ILE A 152 0.33 -20.06 3.25
N ASN A 153 0.73 -20.92 4.18
CA ASN A 153 1.98 -20.78 4.94
C ASN A 153 3.24 -21.14 4.12
N ALA A 154 3.10 -21.93 3.04
CA ALA A 154 4.21 -22.33 2.15
C ALA A 154 4.67 -21.23 1.18
N ARG A 155 4.03 -20.06 1.19
CA ARG A 155 4.28 -18.93 0.29
C ARG A 155 5.75 -18.48 0.30
N GLY A 156 6.25 -18.11 -0.87
CA GLY A 156 7.66 -17.80 -1.11
C GLY A 156 8.55 -19.04 -1.24
N GLY A 157 8.02 -20.23 -0.93
CA GLY A 157 8.71 -21.50 -1.03
C GLY A 157 8.44 -22.26 -2.33
N LYS A 158 9.07 -23.44 -2.41
CA LYS A 158 8.79 -24.42 -3.45
C LYS A 158 7.70 -25.39 -3.02
N ILE A 159 6.78 -25.75 -3.92
CA ILE A 159 5.68 -26.71 -3.70
C ILE A 159 5.62 -27.77 -4.81
N CYS A 160 5.04 -28.93 -4.52
CA CYS A 160 4.88 -30.00 -5.53
C CYS A 160 3.91 -29.59 -6.64
N GLU A 161 3.87 -30.38 -7.73
CA GLU A 161 2.91 -30.21 -8.83
C GLU A 161 1.48 -30.11 -8.33
N ASP A 162 1.05 -31.09 -7.54
CA ASP A 162 -0.34 -31.23 -7.10
C ASP A 162 -0.80 -30.00 -6.31
N CYS A 163 0.05 -29.54 -5.38
CA CYS A 163 -0.17 -28.30 -4.64
C CYS A 163 -0.20 -27.06 -5.53
N TYR A 164 0.65 -27.01 -6.55
CA TYR A 164 0.66 -25.92 -7.52
C TYR A 164 -0.67 -25.86 -8.30
N GLN A 165 -1.22 -27.01 -8.69
CA GLN A 165 -2.52 -27.10 -9.35
C GLN A 165 -3.66 -26.65 -8.42
N ILE A 166 -3.65 -27.07 -7.14
CA ILE A 166 -4.65 -26.63 -6.15
C ILE A 166 -4.69 -25.11 -6.02
N ILE A 167 -3.52 -24.45 -5.99
CA ILE A 167 -3.46 -22.98 -5.96
C ILE A 167 -3.97 -22.40 -7.28
N GLY A 168 -3.59 -22.99 -8.42
CA GLY A 168 -4.06 -22.56 -9.74
C GLY A 168 -5.58 -22.57 -9.86
N GLU A 169 -6.23 -23.61 -9.36
CA GLU A 169 -7.69 -23.76 -9.37
C GLU A 169 -8.39 -22.77 -8.44
N LYS A 170 -7.87 -22.57 -7.23
CA LYS A 170 -8.55 -21.79 -6.17
C LYS A 170 -8.18 -20.31 -6.18
N ALA A 171 -6.96 -19.97 -6.58
CA ALA A 171 -6.38 -18.64 -6.50
C ALA A 171 -5.22 -18.48 -7.50
N SER A 172 -5.51 -18.61 -8.81
CA SER A 172 -4.52 -18.52 -9.90
C SER A 172 -3.60 -17.31 -9.81
N GLU A 173 -4.08 -16.17 -9.31
CA GLU A 173 -3.32 -14.93 -9.15
C GLU A 173 -2.21 -15.03 -8.09
N GLU A 174 -2.31 -15.97 -7.14
CA GLU A 174 -1.28 -16.21 -6.13
C GLU A 174 -0.13 -17.07 -6.63
N LEU A 175 -0.24 -17.73 -7.80
CA LEU A 175 0.83 -18.59 -8.33
C LEU A 175 2.18 -17.87 -8.47
N VAL A 176 2.18 -16.55 -8.65
CA VAL A 176 3.39 -15.71 -8.67
C VAL A 176 4.20 -15.78 -7.37
N ASN A 177 3.55 -16.14 -6.26
CA ASN A 177 4.15 -16.21 -4.93
C ASN A 177 4.66 -17.62 -4.56
N TYR A 178 4.66 -18.56 -5.51
CA TYR A 178 5.10 -19.93 -5.30
C TYR A 178 6.04 -20.38 -6.41
N GLN A 179 7.01 -21.19 -6.04
CA GLN A 179 7.87 -21.86 -7.00
C GLN A 179 7.44 -23.32 -7.15
N LYS A 180 7.36 -23.80 -8.38
CA LYS A 180 7.08 -25.20 -8.64
C LYS A 180 8.35 -26.03 -8.44
N MET A 181 8.25 -27.09 -7.64
CA MET A 181 9.33 -28.05 -7.45
C MET A 181 9.66 -28.74 -8.77
N ASN A 182 10.95 -28.95 -9.00
CA ASN A 182 11.43 -29.76 -10.12
C ASN A 182 11.84 -31.17 -9.64
N TRP A 183 12.18 -32.03 -10.59
CA TRP A 183 12.60 -33.40 -10.31
C TRP A 183 13.86 -33.49 -9.44
N LEU A 184 14.80 -32.52 -9.56
CA LEU A 184 16.00 -32.47 -8.73
C LEU A 184 15.67 -32.21 -7.26
N ASP A 185 14.71 -31.32 -6.97
CA ASP A 185 14.29 -31.05 -5.60
C ASP A 185 13.80 -32.34 -4.91
N LYS A 186 13.10 -33.23 -5.63
CA LYS A 186 12.65 -34.53 -5.11
C LYS A 186 13.81 -35.49 -4.84
N ILE A 187 14.80 -35.55 -5.73
CA ILE A 187 15.96 -36.45 -5.61
C ILE A 187 16.82 -36.12 -4.39
N ILE A 188 17.01 -34.84 -4.07
CA ILE A 188 17.77 -34.42 -2.88
C ILE A 188 16.93 -34.44 -1.59
N GLY A 189 15.72 -35.03 -1.64
CA GLY A 189 14.88 -35.26 -0.48
C GLY A 189 14.11 -34.03 0.02
N LYS A 190 13.99 -32.94 -0.77
CA LYS A 190 13.12 -31.82 -0.38
C LYS A 190 11.66 -32.28 -0.38
N LYS A 191 10.95 -31.97 0.70
CA LYS A 191 9.53 -32.28 0.88
C LYS A 191 8.67 -31.06 0.64
N CYS A 192 7.48 -31.27 0.09
CA CYS A 192 6.47 -30.23 0.00
C CYS A 192 6.03 -29.80 1.40
N PRO A 193 5.88 -28.49 1.69
CA PRO A 193 5.41 -28.04 3.00
C PRO A 193 3.95 -28.39 3.29
N ALA A 194 3.13 -28.58 2.25
CA ALA A 194 1.81 -29.16 2.40
C ALA A 194 1.97 -30.67 2.63
N ASN A 195 1.66 -31.10 3.84
CA ASN A 195 1.70 -32.51 4.20
C ASN A 195 0.52 -33.22 3.54
N HIS A 196 0.79 -34.03 2.52
CA HIS A 196 -0.16 -34.94 1.91
C HIS A 196 0.55 -36.21 1.40
#